data_AF-A0A2V6QGI5-F1
#
_entry.id   AF-A0A2V6QGI5-F1
#
_cell.length_a   1.000
_cell.length_b   1.000
_cell.length_c   1.000
_cell.angle_alpha   90.00
_cell.angle_beta   90.00
_cell.angle_gamma   90.00
#
_symmetry.space_group_name_H-M   'P 1'
#
loop_
_entity.id
_entity.type
_entity.pdbx_description
1 polymer ?
#
loop_
_entity_poly.entity_id
_entity_poly.type
_entity_poly.pdbx_seq_one_letter_code
_entity_poly.pdbx_strand_id
1 'polypeptide(L)'
;MVARRLASVLVLGALVLASGAEAQVKGYRWVDDEGTVHYASRRDQVPERYRSQLGAPKPGDPPAPRLAPRVSGRASVPTGCILRLRGTERARGSSFSFATCDACRKALRELRGEDARRGECFASAIADELGKGRR
;
A
#
# COMPACT_ATOMS: atom_id res chain seq x y z
N MET A 1 -26.94 -44.05 -6.43
CA MET A 1 -26.59 -42.65 -6.07
C MET A 1 -25.75 -42.51 -4.80
N VAL A 2 -25.90 -43.40 -3.79
CA VAL A 2 -25.18 -43.31 -2.50
C VAL A 2 -23.66 -43.46 -2.61
N ALA A 3 -23.17 -44.43 -3.41
CA ALA A 3 -21.74 -44.65 -3.62
C ALA A 3 -21.00 -43.44 -4.22
N ARG A 4 -21.69 -42.68 -5.09
CA ARG A 4 -21.14 -41.48 -5.73
C ARG A 4 -21.02 -40.31 -4.76
N ARG A 5 -21.91 -40.22 -3.76
CA ARG A 5 -21.84 -39.23 -2.67
C ARG A 5 -20.75 -39.55 -1.65
N LEU A 6 -20.58 -40.84 -1.32
CA LEU A 6 -19.50 -41.29 -0.43
C LEU A 6 -18.12 -41.01 -1.03
N ALA A 7 -17.95 -41.27 -2.33
CA ALA A 7 -16.71 -40.93 -3.05
C ALA A 7 -16.42 -39.43 -3.02
N SER A 8 -17.43 -38.58 -3.19
CA SER A 8 -17.25 -37.12 -3.13
C SER A 8 -16.86 -36.62 -1.73
N VAL A 9 -17.43 -37.20 -0.66
CA VAL A 9 -17.07 -36.83 0.72
C VAL A 9 -15.65 -37.27 1.06
N LEU A 10 -15.24 -38.45 0.61
CA LEU A 10 -13.86 -38.94 0.77
C LEU A 10 -12.84 -38.07 0.01
N VAL A 11 -13.17 -37.66 -1.22
CA VAL A 11 -12.31 -36.77 -2.01
C VAL A 11 -12.24 -35.37 -1.40
N LEU A 12 -13.37 -34.81 -0.92
CA LEU A 12 -13.35 -33.53 -0.22
C LEU A 12 -12.59 -33.60 1.10
N GLY A 13 -12.75 -34.67 1.88
CA GLY A 13 -12.02 -34.89 3.13
C GLY A 13 -10.52 -35.01 2.91
N ALA A 14 -10.09 -35.69 1.85
CA ALA A 14 -8.69 -35.81 1.47
C ALA A 14 -8.09 -34.46 1.02
N LEU A 15 -8.87 -33.62 0.31
CA LEU A 15 -8.41 -32.29 -0.10
C LEU A 15 -8.20 -31.33 1.10
N VAL A 16 -9.06 -31.41 2.12
CA VAL A 16 -8.93 -30.56 3.32
C VAL A 16 -7.68 -30.90 4.12
N LEU A 17 -7.37 -32.20 4.28
CA LEU A 17 -6.16 -32.65 4.98
C LEU A 17 -4.86 -32.27 4.24
N ALA A 18 -4.89 -32.12 2.92
CA ALA A 18 -3.74 -31.71 2.12
C ALA A 18 -3.46 -30.20 2.16
N SER A 19 -4.38 -29.38 2.71
CA SER A 19 -4.25 -27.92 2.75
C SER A 19 -3.42 -27.38 3.92
N GLY A 20 -2.93 -28.26 4.81
CA GLY A 20 -1.98 -27.93 5.88
C GLY A 20 -0.56 -27.62 5.40
N ALA A 21 -0.41 -27.17 4.14
CA ALA A 21 0.83 -26.64 3.63
C ALA A 21 1.08 -25.29 4.29
N GLU A 22 1.59 -25.31 5.53
CA GLU A 22 2.27 -24.17 6.10
C GLU A 22 3.37 -23.81 5.11
N ALA A 23 3.19 -22.71 4.39
CA ALA A 23 4.23 -22.16 3.55
C ALA A 23 5.46 -22.04 4.46
N GLN A 24 6.45 -22.91 4.24
CA GLN A 24 7.74 -22.91 4.91
C GLN A 24 8.49 -21.67 4.42
N VAL A 25 7.99 -20.50 4.79
CA VAL A 25 8.62 -19.22 4.56
C VAL A 25 9.86 -19.26 5.43
N LYS A 26 11.03 -19.35 4.78
CA LYS A 26 12.33 -19.13 5.43
C LYS A 26 12.38 -17.68 5.90
N GLY A 27 11.75 -17.40 7.04
CA GLY A 27 11.53 -16.09 7.60
C GLY A 27 11.07 -16.15 9.05
N TYR A 28 11.02 -14.99 9.69
CA TYR A 28 10.56 -14.83 11.05
C TYR A 28 9.03 -14.78 11.09
N ARG A 29 8.44 -15.52 12.01
CA ARG A 29 7.00 -15.56 12.27
C ARG A 29 6.74 -15.05 13.68
N TRP A 30 5.79 -14.14 13.85
CA TRP A 30 5.32 -13.72 15.16
C TRP A 30 3.80 -13.56 15.16
N VAL A 31 3.21 -13.59 16.34
CA VAL A 31 1.78 -13.34 16.56
C VAL A 31 1.65 -12.00 17.29
N ASP A 32 0.76 -11.14 16.81
CA ASP A 32 0.45 -9.87 17.49
C ASP A 32 -0.57 -10.04 18.61
N ASP A 33 -0.91 -8.93 19.27
CA ASP A 33 -1.81 -8.90 20.42
C ASP A 33 -3.27 -9.23 20.03
N GLU A 34 -3.62 -9.13 18.74
CA GLU A 34 -4.92 -9.47 18.17
C GLU A 34 -4.98 -10.93 17.71
N GLY A 35 -3.89 -11.69 17.87
CA GLY A 35 -3.79 -13.08 17.42
C GLY A 35 -3.49 -13.25 15.93
N THR A 36 -3.18 -12.17 15.21
CA THR A 36 -2.83 -12.21 13.79
C THR A 36 -1.39 -12.68 13.60
N VAL A 37 -1.20 -13.63 12.68
CA VAL A 37 0.11 -14.18 12.34
C VAL A 37 0.77 -13.32 11.27
N HIS A 38 1.97 -12.83 11.55
CA HIS A 38 2.78 -12.05 10.62
C HIS A 38 4.06 -12.80 10.24
N TYR A 39 4.58 -12.48 9.05
CA TYR A 39 5.81 -13.05 8.49
C TYR A 39 6.74 -11.93 8.03
N ALA A 40 8.04 -12.12 8.27
CA ALA A 40 9.09 -11.21 7.83
C ALA A 40 10.29 -11.99 7.30
N SER A 41 10.98 -11.46 6.29
CA SER A 41 12.20 -12.10 5.77
C SER A 41 13.43 -11.85 6.66
N ARG A 42 13.40 -10.82 7.52
CA ARG A 42 14.52 -10.39 8.35
C ARG A 42 14.07 -10.01 9.76
N ARG A 43 14.95 -10.21 10.76
CA ARG A 43 14.62 -10.01 12.19
C ARG A 43 14.30 -8.56 12.53
N ASP A 44 14.92 -7.62 11.83
CA ASP A 44 14.74 -6.18 12.01
C ASP A 44 13.37 -5.68 11.51
N GLN A 45 12.72 -6.40 10.60
CA GLN A 45 11.36 -6.08 10.14
C GLN A 45 10.29 -6.45 11.19
N VAL A 46 10.62 -7.32 12.15
CA VAL A 46 9.72 -7.66 13.25
C VAL A 46 9.77 -6.58 14.33
N PRO A 47 8.65 -6.05 14.84
CA PRO A 47 8.66 -5.08 15.93
C PRO A 47 9.38 -5.58 17.18
N GLU A 48 10.11 -4.70 17.88
CA GLU A 48 10.94 -5.06 19.07
C GLU A 48 10.16 -5.87 20.10
N ARG A 49 8.92 -5.45 20.38
CA ARG A 49 8.01 -6.12 21.33
C ARG A 49 7.74 -7.59 21.03
N TYR A 50 7.86 -8.02 19.77
CA TYR A 50 7.63 -9.40 19.35
C TYR A 50 8.93 -10.15 19.03
N ARG A 51 10.11 -9.50 19.07
CA ARG A 51 11.39 -10.16 18.78
C ARG A 51 11.78 -11.22 19.81
N SER A 52 11.20 -11.16 21.02
CA SER A 52 11.33 -12.21 22.04
C SER A 52 10.74 -13.56 21.59
N GLN A 53 9.74 -13.56 20.71
CA GLN A 53 9.14 -14.78 20.14
C GLN A 53 10.06 -15.48 19.13
N LEU A 54 11.07 -14.78 18.60
CA LEU A 54 11.90 -15.23 17.48
C LEU A 54 13.17 -16.00 17.89
N GLY A 55 13.44 -16.11 19.19
CA GLY A 55 14.67 -16.69 19.72
C GLY A 55 15.93 -15.82 19.50
N ALA A 56 17.08 -16.38 19.88
CA ALA A 56 18.38 -15.71 19.76
C ALA A 56 18.78 -15.50 18.28
N PRO A 57 19.40 -14.36 17.94
CA PRO A 57 19.90 -14.11 16.58
C PRO A 57 20.93 -15.18 16.19
N LYS A 58 20.79 -15.77 15.00
CA LYS A 58 21.75 -16.78 14.50
C LYS A 58 22.96 -16.08 13.88
N PRO A 59 24.19 -16.59 14.09
CA PRO A 59 25.36 -16.09 13.37
C PRO A 59 25.17 -16.33 11.87
N GLY A 60 25.12 -15.26 11.07
CA GLY A 60 24.85 -15.34 9.63
C GLY A 60 23.65 -14.49 9.16
N ASP A 61 22.96 -13.80 10.06
CA ASP A 61 22.02 -12.74 9.67
C ASP A 61 22.74 -11.73 8.75
N PRO A 62 22.21 -11.45 7.53
CA PRO A 62 22.82 -10.47 6.66
C PRO A 62 22.90 -9.14 7.40
N PRO A 63 24.02 -8.40 7.26
CA PRO A 63 24.20 -7.13 7.96
C PRO A 63 22.97 -6.27 7.72
N ALA A 64 22.47 -5.64 8.79
CA ALA A 64 21.33 -4.74 8.65
C ALA A 64 21.66 -3.75 7.52
N PRO A 65 20.83 -3.69 6.45
CA PRO A 65 21.01 -2.67 5.46
C PRO A 65 20.98 -1.37 6.24
N ARG A 66 22.05 -0.58 6.11
CA ARG A 66 21.98 0.80 6.54
C ARG A 66 20.87 1.38 5.69
N LEU A 67 19.68 1.48 6.28
CA LEU A 67 18.66 2.35 5.77
C LEU A 67 19.35 3.71 5.80
N ALA A 68 19.86 4.18 4.65
CA ALA A 68 19.88 5.61 4.40
C ALA A 68 18.53 6.08 4.91
N PRO A 69 18.50 7.07 5.84
CA PRO A 69 17.30 7.41 6.60
C PRO A 69 16.19 7.31 5.59
N ARG A 70 15.25 6.38 5.82
CA ARG A 70 14.06 6.36 5.00
C ARG A 70 13.64 7.80 5.13
N VAL A 71 13.80 8.56 4.05
CA VAL A 71 12.78 9.48 3.65
C VAL A 71 11.62 8.50 3.47
N SER A 72 11.00 8.09 4.61
CA SER A 72 9.57 8.07 4.75
C SER A 72 9.23 9.19 3.86
N GLY A 73 8.64 8.87 2.71
CA GLY A 73 8.03 9.90 1.97
C GLY A 73 7.16 10.61 3.01
N ARG A 74 7.64 11.73 3.56
CA ARG A 74 7.16 12.99 3.04
C ARG A 74 6.93 12.66 1.57
N ALA A 75 5.73 12.17 1.27
CA ALA A 75 4.82 12.92 0.47
C ALA A 75 5.28 14.36 0.70
N SER A 76 6.28 14.78 -0.09
CA SER A 76 6.69 16.15 -0.18
C SER A 76 5.35 16.73 -0.55
N VAL A 77 4.63 17.24 0.46
CA VAL A 77 3.22 17.62 0.32
C VAL A 77 3.24 18.39 -0.96
N PRO A 78 2.65 17.89 -2.07
CA PRO A 78 3.08 18.35 -3.38
C PRO A 78 2.90 19.86 -3.35
N THR A 79 4.01 20.57 -3.24
CA THR A 79 3.95 21.99 -2.95
C THR A 79 3.78 22.55 -4.33
N GLY A 80 2.53 22.63 -4.74
CA GLY A 80 2.18 22.57 -6.15
C GLY A 80 0.67 22.47 -6.35
N CYS A 81 0.30 22.47 -7.61
CA CYS A 81 -1.08 22.34 -8.03
C CYS A 81 -1.21 21.15 -8.97
N ILE A 82 -2.35 20.47 -8.92
CA ILE A 82 -2.68 19.40 -9.84
C ILE A 82 -3.78 19.90 -10.77
N LEU A 83 -3.61 19.65 -12.07
CA LEU A 83 -4.64 19.81 -13.08
C LEU A 83 -5.40 18.49 -13.19
N ARG A 84 -6.73 18.50 -13.10
CA ARG A 84 -7.57 17.31 -13.27
C ARG A 84 -8.69 17.57 -14.26
N LEU A 85 -8.91 16.60 -15.15
CA LEU A 85 -9.97 16.62 -16.15
C LEU A 85 -11.18 15.83 -15.61
N ARG A 86 -12.25 16.54 -15.22
CA ARG A 86 -13.48 15.97 -14.65
C ARG A 86 -14.10 14.93 -15.58
N GLY A 87 -14.53 13.77 -15.09
CA GLY A 87 -15.19 12.70 -15.87
C GLY A 87 -14.22 11.82 -16.69
N THR A 88 -12.91 12.02 -16.57
CA THR A 88 -11.88 11.15 -17.17
C THR A 88 -11.11 10.38 -16.11
N GLU A 89 -11.61 10.30 -14.87
CA GLU A 89 -10.85 9.81 -13.70
C GLU A 89 -10.31 8.39 -13.88
N ARG A 90 -10.94 7.57 -14.73
CA ARG A 90 -10.48 6.20 -15.04
C ARG A 90 -9.49 6.12 -16.20
N ALA A 91 -9.32 7.19 -16.97
CA ALA A 91 -8.38 7.26 -18.09
C ALA A 91 -6.99 7.65 -17.60
N ARG A 92 -5.95 7.03 -18.18
CA ARG A 92 -4.56 7.46 -17.97
C ARG A 92 -4.38 8.88 -18.54
N GLY A 93 -3.65 9.73 -17.82
CA GLY A 93 -3.44 11.14 -18.22
C GLY A 93 -4.56 12.09 -17.80
N SER A 94 -5.47 11.68 -16.91
CA SER A 94 -6.55 12.52 -16.40
C SER A 94 -6.14 13.49 -15.29
N SER A 95 -4.89 13.41 -14.82
CA SER A 95 -4.34 14.34 -13.83
C SER A 95 -2.85 14.59 -14.05
N PHE A 96 -2.43 15.84 -13.92
CA PHE A 96 -1.05 16.29 -14.10
C PHE A 96 -0.61 17.14 -12.90
N SER A 97 0.52 16.80 -12.29
CA SER A 97 1.08 17.54 -11.15
C SER A 97 2.05 18.61 -11.63
N PHE A 98 1.93 19.82 -11.10
CA PHE A 98 2.80 20.95 -11.39
C PHE A 98 3.46 21.45 -10.11
N ALA A 99 4.73 21.87 -10.21
CA ALA A 99 5.50 22.43 -9.10
C ALA A 99 4.96 23.77 -8.59
N THR A 100 4.18 24.51 -9.39
CA THR A 100 3.55 25.77 -8.98
C THR A 100 2.13 25.89 -9.55
N CYS A 101 1.29 26.67 -8.88
CA CYS A 101 -0.07 26.93 -9.33
C CYS A 101 -0.16 27.83 -10.56
N ASP A 102 0.84 28.68 -10.81
CA ASP A 102 0.96 29.43 -12.06
C ASP A 102 1.25 28.51 -13.25
N ALA A 103 2.12 27.51 -13.09
CA ALA A 103 2.39 26.52 -14.11
C ALA A 103 1.13 25.70 -14.45
N CYS A 104 0.36 25.30 -13.43
CA CYS A 104 -0.94 24.63 -13.63
C CYS A 104 -1.92 25.52 -14.40
N ARG A 105 -2.10 26.79 -13.98
CA ARG A 105 -3.00 27.73 -14.68
C ARG A 105 -2.57 28.02 -16.11
N LYS A 106 -1.27 28.04 -16.39
CA LYS A 106 -0.75 28.17 -17.75
C LYS A 106 -1.14 26.96 -18.60
N ALA A 107 -0.89 25.75 -18.10
CA ALA A 107 -1.28 24.52 -18.79
C ALA A 107 -2.79 24.43 -19.04
N LEU A 108 -3.61 24.85 -18.07
CA LEU A 108 -5.07 24.92 -18.22
C LEU A 108 -5.50 25.86 -19.37
N ARG A 109 -4.82 27.00 -19.56
CA ARG A 109 -5.09 27.93 -20.68
C ARG A 109 -4.66 27.39 -22.04
N GLU A 110 -3.70 26.45 -22.07
CA GLU A 110 -3.22 25.83 -23.30
C GLU A 110 -4.14 24.69 -23.78
N LEU A 111 -4.96 24.11 -22.88
CA LEU A 111 -5.99 23.13 -23.24
C LEU A 111 -7.00 23.71 -24.23
N ARG A 112 -7.55 22.85 -25.08
CA ARG A 112 -8.53 23.21 -26.11
C ARG A 112 -9.74 22.28 -26.06
N GLY A 113 -10.84 22.73 -26.64
CA GLY A 113 -12.03 21.91 -26.81
C GLY A 113 -12.67 21.47 -25.50
N GLU A 114 -12.96 20.17 -25.39
CA GLU A 114 -13.66 19.58 -24.25
C GLU A 114 -12.80 19.60 -22.97
N ASP A 115 -11.50 19.36 -23.09
CA ASP A 115 -10.57 19.31 -21.97
C ASP A 115 -10.45 20.68 -21.27
N ALA A 116 -10.53 21.78 -22.03
CA ALA A 116 -10.54 23.13 -21.48
C ALA A 116 -11.78 23.40 -20.60
N ARG A 117 -12.92 22.78 -20.91
CA ARG A 117 -14.16 22.90 -20.13
C ARG A 117 -14.19 21.99 -18.90
N ARG A 118 -13.41 20.91 -18.93
CA ARG A 118 -13.37 19.87 -17.88
C ARG A 118 -12.19 20.02 -16.93
N GLY A 119 -11.20 20.82 -17.30
CA GLY A 119 -9.96 21.00 -16.55
C GLY A 119 -10.10 21.98 -15.38
N GLU A 120 -9.69 21.53 -14.20
CA GLU A 120 -9.57 22.37 -13.01
C GLU A 120 -8.19 22.19 -12.36
N CYS A 121 -7.61 23.29 -11.89
CA CYS A 121 -6.38 23.30 -11.10
C CYS A 121 -6.70 23.42 -9.61
N PHE A 122 -6.19 22.50 -8.80
CA PHE A 122 -6.34 22.51 -7.33
C PHE A 122 -4.98 22.47 -6.64
N ALA A 123 -4.83 23.26 -5.57
CA ALA A 123 -3.64 23.20 -4.72
C ALA A 123 -3.58 21.83 -4.04
N SER A 124 -2.42 21.17 -4.11
CA SER A 124 -2.25 19.82 -3.54
C SER A 124 -1.98 19.84 -2.03
N ALA A 125 -1.99 21.03 -1.42
CA ALA A 125 -1.89 21.17 0.02
C ALA A 125 -3.18 20.67 0.67
N ILE A 126 -3.13 19.47 1.25
CA ILE A 126 -4.05 19.00 2.30
C ILE A 126 -3.81 19.83 3.57
N ALA A 127 -3.95 21.15 3.47
CA ALA A 127 -3.90 22.09 4.59
C ALA A 127 -5.27 22.75 4.82
N ASP A 128 -6.23 22.62 3.90
CA ASP A 128 -7.54 23.27 4.04
C ASP A 128 -8.49 22.54 5.02
N GLU A 129 -8.34 21.22 5.20
CA GLU A 129 -9.25 20.43 6.06
C GLU A 129 -8.88 20.42 7.56
N LEU A 130 -7.69 20.90 7.94
CA LEU A 130 -7.32 21.06 9.36
C LEU A 130 -7.55 22.49 9.91
N GLY A 131 -7.94 23.43 9.05
CA GLY A 131 -8.23 24.83 9.42
C GLY A 131 -9.72 25.18 9.52
N LYS A 132 -10.62 24.33 9.01
CA LYS A 132 -12.06 24.63 8.89
C LYS A 132 -12.94 23.90 9.91
N GLY A 133 -12.37 23.57 11.07
CA GLY A 133 -13.04 22.88 12.16
C GLY A 133 -13.02 23.63 13.51
N ARG A 134 -12.87 24.95 13.50
CA ARG A 134 -13.07 25.78 14.71
C ARG A 134 -13.47 27.22 14.35
N ARG A 135 -14.76 27.44 14.14
CA ARG A 135 -15.49 28.64 14.59
C ARG A 135 -16.90 28.24 14.95
#